data_AF-A0A345H5X2-F1
#
_entry.id   AF-A0A345H5X2-F1
#
_cell.length_a   1.000
_cell.length_b   1.000
_cell.length_c   1.000
_cell.angle_alpha   90.00
_cell.angle_beta   90.00
_cell.angle_gamma   90.00
#
_symmetry.space_group_name_H-M   'P 1'
#
loop_
_entity.id
_entity.type
_entity.pdbx_description
1 polymer ?
#
loop_
_entity_poly.entity_id
_entity_poly.type
_entity_poly.pdbx_seq_one_letter_code
_entity_poly.pdbx_strand_id
1 'polypeptide(L)'
;MGILVEVKANENSTTGGVGAEVGAVSLKAGDVISIFCEFNNRWKLLDQQEEFITNANGIGSHPITLPNGQTFPAGSLLGSFDNGTTFFAVGLFTQISVLEGIPNPILKLYCADIDKDNNSGSIFAHIKVQTNRLVPNGSYLRTARNVKITVTAECRKLDGTFQETSVEYTQVEAQNLKDIINIDGVLTKGL
;
A
#
# COMPACT_ATOMS: atom_id res chain seq x y z
N MET A 1 8.73 -3.55 20.39
CA MET A 1 9.50 -2.29 20.23
C MET A 1 9.46 -1.95 18.74
N GLY A 2 9.18 -0.69 18.36
CA GLY A 2 9.18 -0.30 16.95
C GLY A 2 10.60 -0.05 16.45
N ILE A 3 10.85 -0.29 15.16
CA ILE A 3 12.11 0.05 14.49
C ILE A 3 11.92 1.43 13.84
N LEU A 4 12.89 2.33 14.01
CA LEU A 4 12.92 3.61 13.32
C LEU A 4 13.98 3.53 12.23
N VAL A 5 13.61 3.90 11.01
CA VAL A 5 14.51 3.91 9.84
C VAL A 5 14.45 5.28 9.20
N GLU A 6 15.61 5.89 9.01
CA GLU A 6 15.74 7.09 8.20
C GLU A 6 15.95 6.69 6.74
N VAL A 7 15.16 7.27 5.85
CA VAL A 7 15.26 7.08 4.40
C VAL A 7 15.63 8.43 3.77
N LYS A 8 16.88 8.55 3.36
CA LYS A 8 17.42 9.76 2.72
C LYS A 8 17.18 9.69 1.22
N ALA A 9 16.71 10.79 0.65
CA ALA A 9 16.29 10.84 -0.75
C ALA A 9 17.41 10.44 -1.73
N ASN A 10 18.64 10.90 -1.50
CA ASN A 10 19.80 10.61 -2.34
C ASN A 10 20.39 9.21 -2.12
N GLU A 11 20.67 8.84 -0.86
CA GLU A 11 21.32 7.57 -0.53
C GLU A 11 20.40 6.38 -0.83
N ASN A 12 19.09 6.57 -0.68
CA ASN A 12 18.08 5.52 -0.81
C ASN A 12 17.15 5.71 -2.02
N SER A 13 17.59 6.41 -3.07
CA SER A 13 16.85 6.51 -4.34
C SER A 13 16.67 5.14 -5.01
N THR A 14 15.54 4.93 -5.69
CA THR A 14 15.29 3.75 -6.53
C THR A 14 16.24 3.63 -7.71
N THR A 15 16.84 4.73 -8.16
CA THR A 15 17.79 4.73 -9.26
C THR A 15 19.16 5.21 -8.79
N GLY A 16 20.12 4.27 -8.76
CA GLY A 16 21.51 4.54 -8.36
C GLY A 16 21.76 4.59 -6.85
N GLY A 17 20.72 4.55 -6.02
CA GLY A 17 20.82 4.46 -4.56
C GLY A 17 20.87 3.03 -4.03
N VAL A 18 20.97 2.89 -2.71
CA VAL A 18 20.90 1.62 -1.97
C VAL A 18 19.77 1.74 -0.96
N GLY A 19 18.80 0.83 -0.96
CA GLY A 19 17.66 0.90 -0.05
C GLY A 19 18.06 0.88 1.43
N ALA A 20 17.33 1.65 2.25
CA ALA A 20 17.52 1.70 3.69
C ALA A 20 17.00 0.39 4.31
N GLU A 21 17.92 -0.41 4.86
CA GLU A 21 17.59 -1.71 5.45
C GLU A 21 16.84 -1.55 6.77
N VAL A 22 15.70 -2.21 6.90
CA VAL A 22 14.86 -2.21 8.11
C VAL A 22 15.38 -3.22 9.12
N GLY A 23 16.69 -3.23 9.39
CA GLY A 23 17.34 -4.19 10.30
C GLY A 23 16.99 -5.66 10.08
N ALA A 24 17.45 -6.53 10.99
CA ALA A 24 17.10 -7.94 10.94
C ALA A 24 15.66 -8.16 11.46
N VAL A 25 14.69 -8.14 10.56
CA VAL A 25 13.30 -8.51 10.86
C VAL A 25 13.06 -9.94 10.38
N SER A 26 12.92 -10.87 11.33
CA SER A 26 12.47 -12.23 11.01
C SER A 26 10.96 -12.20 10.76
N LEU A 27 10.56 -12.18 9.49
CA LEU A 27 9.16 -12.28 9.08
C LEU A 27 8.75 -13.74 8.89
N LYS A 28 7.59 -14.09 9.39
CA LYS A 28 6.95 -15.41 9.22
C LYS A 28 5.59 -15.23 8.57
N ALA A 29 5.11 -16.28 7.91
CA ALA A 29 3.73 -16.30 7.41
C ALA A 29 2.74 -16.05 8.57
N GLY A 30 1.80 -15.13 8.34
CA GLY A 30 0.85 -14.63 9.34
C GLY A 30 1.28 -13.36 10.08
N ASP A 31 2.53 -12.92 9.94
CA ASP A 31 2.95 -11.64 10.51
C ASP A 31 2.31 -10.47 9.76
N VAL A 32 2.04 -9.38 10.50
CA VAL A 32 1.56 -8.13 9.94
C VAL A 32 2.61 -7.04 10.17
N ILE A 33 3.09 -6.46 9.07
CA ILE A 33 4.01 -5.33 9.07
C ILE A 33 3.18 -4.07 8.95
N SER A 34 3.38 -3.12 9.88
CA SER A 34 2.82 -1.77 9.77
C SER A 34 3.98 -0.79 9.65
N ILE A 35 3.94 0.06 8.64
CA ILE A 35 4.91 1.12 8.40
C ILE A 35 4.15 2.44 8.50
N PHE A 36 4.65 3.37 9.31
CA PHE A 36 4.07 4.70 9.51
C PHE A 36 5.16 5.75 9.39
N CYS A 37 4.92 6.81 8.63
CA CYS A 37 5.87 7.89 8.40
C CYS A 37 5.34 9.18 9.00
N GLU A 38 6.23 10.04 9.52
CA GLU A 38 5.78 11.33 10.04
C GLU A 38 5.30 12.23 8.91
N PHE A 39 4.13 12.83 9.08
CA PHE A 39 3.53 13.70 8.07
C PHE A 39 4.37 14.94 7.76
N ASN A 40 5.29 15.37 8.64
CA ASN A 40 6.09 16.58 8.48
C ASN A 40 7.47 16.33 7.86
N ASN A 41 7.90 15.08 7.72
CA ASN A 41 9.17 14.80 7.06
C ASN A 41 9.04 15.06 5.56
N ARG A 42 10.10 15.58 4.94
CA ARG A 42 10.08 15.98 3.54
C ARG A 42 11.35 15.53 2.83
N TRP A 43 11.15 15.12 1.59
CA TRP A 43 12.19 15.12 0.58
C TRP A 43 12.10 16.38 -0.26
N LYS A 44 13.24 16.76 -0.81
CA LYS A 44 13.39 17.74 -1.86
C LYS A 44 14.00 17.01 -3.06
N LEU A 45 13.25 16.97 -4.14
CA LEU A 45 13.63 16.38 -5.42
C LEU A 45 13.81 17.47 -6.46
N LEU A 46 14.67 17.22 -7.45
CA LEU A 46 14.89 18.14 -8.56
C LEU A 46 14.70 17.37 -9.87
N ASP A 47 13.71 17.75 -10.66
CA ASP A 47 13.53 17.21 -12.02
C ASP A 47 13.49 18.37 -13.01
N GLN A 48 14.32 18.31 -14.05
CA GLN A 48 14.36 19.30 -15.13
C GLN A 48 14.38 20.78 -14.67
N GLN A 49 15.10 21.07 -13.58
CA GLN A 49 15.22 22.40 -12.95
C GLN A 49 13.98 22.85 -12.15
N GLU A 50 12.95 22.02 -12.03
CA GLU A 50 11.85 22.22 -11.10
C GLU A 50 12.12 21.50 -9.78
N GLU A 51 11.91 22.22 -8.69
CA GLU A 51 12.10 21.71 -7.33
C GLU A 51 10.77 21.27 -6.74
N PHE A 52 10.73 20.04 -6.25
CA PHE A 52 9.56 19.50 -5.58
C PHE A 52 9.85 19.17 -4.13
N ILE A 53 9.00 19.69 -3.24
CA ILE A 53 9.02 19.35 -1.81
C ILE A 53 7.85 18.42 -1.54
N THR A 54 8.14 17.18 -1.12
CA THR A 54 7.11 16.15 -0.96
C THR A 54 7.31 15.31 0.30
N ASN A 55 6.26 14.62 0.74
CA ASN A 55 6.31 13.67 1.85
C ASN A 55 6.27 12.23 1.30
N ALA A 56 6.13 11.24 2.19
CA ALA A 56 6.14 9.83 1.82
C ALA A 56 5.07 9.40 0.78
N ASN A 57 4.01 10.19 0.52
CA ASN A 57 3.04 9.88 -0.53
C ASN A 57 3.54 10.23 -1.94
N GLY A 58 4.58 11.05 -2.07
CA GLY A 58 5.06 11.54 -3.36
C GLY A 58 4.12 12.54 -4.03
N ILE A 59 4.41 12.83 -5.29
CA ILE A 59 3.75 13.88 -6.09
C ILE A 59 2.89 13.20 -7.14
N GLY A 60 1.59 13.06 -6.85
CA GLY A 60 0.68 12.27 -7.70
C GLY A 60 0.56 12.76 -9.16
N SER A 61 0.82 14.03 -9.42
CA SER A 61 0.85 14.62 -10.78
C SER A 61 2.13 14.34 -11.56
N HIS A 62 3.15 13.75 -10.93
CA HIS A 62 4.46 13.48 -11.52
C HIS A 62 4.81 11.99 -11.33
N PRO A 63 4.17 11.08 -12.08
CA PRO A 63 4.54 9.67 -12.03
C PRO A 63 5.91 9.44 -12.68
N ILE A 64 6.71 8.56 -12.08
CA ILE A 64 7.95 8.04 -12.65
C ILE A 64 7.81 6.56 -12.97
N THR A 65 8.47 6.11 -14.02
CA THR A 65 8.55 4.69 -14.38
C THR A 65 9.94 4.17 -14.05
N LEU A 66 10.00 3.17 -13.18
CA LEU A 66 11.24 2.52 -12.77
C LEU A 66 11.76 1.57 -13.85
N PRO A 67 13.04 1.15 -13.82
CA PRO A 67 13.60 0.23 -14.82
C PRO A 67 12.87 -1.11 -14.97
N ASN A 68 12.16 -1.55 -13.93
CA ASN A 68 11.36 -2.77 -13.94
C ASN A 68 9.94 -2.58 -14.52
N GLY A 69 9.61 -1.37 -15.00
CA GLY A 69 8.32 -1.01 -15.59
C GLY A 69 7.24 -0.63 -14.58
N GLN A 70 7.49 -0.69 -13.27
CA GLN A 70 6.53 -0.22 -12.28
C GLN A 70 6.49 1.32 -12.25
N THR A 71 5.30 1.87 -12.01
CA THR A 71 5.07 3.32 -11.99
C THR A 71 4.58 3.77 -10.62
N PHE A 72 5.19 4.82 -10.08
CA PHE A 72 4.85 5.40 -8.78
C PHE A 72 4.92 6.93 -8.85
N PRO A 73 4.24 7.67 -7.95
CA PRO A 73 4.47 9.10 -7.80
C PRO A 73 5.94 9.40 -7.44
N ALA A 74 6.53 10.42 -8.08
CA ALA A 74 7.87 10.89 -7.73
C ALA A 74 7.94 11.26 -6.25
N GLY A 75 9.01 10.84 -5.58
CA GLY A 75 9.22 11.03 -4.15
C GLY A 75 8.23 10.31 -3.25
N SER A 76 7.58 9.25 -3.74
CA SER A 76 6.85 8.34 -2.86
C SER A 76 7.82 7.40 -2.13
N LEU A 77 7.50 7.07 -0.88
CA LEU A 77 8.22 6.05 -0.13
C LEU A 77 7.78 4.68 -0.62
N LEU A 78 8.75 3.88 -1.04
CA LEU A 78 8.56 2.53 -1.53
C LEU A 78 9.23 1.52 -0.60
N GLY A 79 8.68 0.32 -0.55
CA GLY A 79 9.29 -0.83 0.10
C GLY A 79 9.64 -1.90 -0.91
N SER A 80 10.64 -2.72 -0.58
CA SER A 80 11.04 -3.89 -1.36
C SER A 80 11.54 -5.01 -0.44
N PHE A 81 11.28 -6.26 -0.82
CA PHE A 81 11.78 -7.46 -0.15
C PHE A 81 12.85 -8.20 -0.97
N ASP A 82 13.18 -7.71 -2.17
CA ASP A 82 14.02 -8.36 -3.17
C ASP A 82 15.14 -7.45 -3.68
N ASN A 83 15.66 -6.60 -2.79
CA ASN A 83 16.74 -5.64 -3.04
C ASN A 83 16.45 -4.64 -4.17
N GLY A 84 15.19 -4.22 -4.32
CA GLY A 84 14.77 -3.24 -5.31
C GLY A 84 14.51 -3.81 -6.70
N THR A 85 14.30 -5.13 -6.81
CA THR A 85 13.86 -5.74 -8.06
C THR A 85 12.38 -5.45 -8.30
N THR A 86 11.57 -5.50 -7.25
CA THR A 86 10.17 -5.09 -7.22
C THR A 86 9.88 -4.20 -6.02
N PHE A 87 8.88 -3.35 -6.17
CA PHE A 87 8.49 -2.35 -5.19
C PHE A 87 7.00 -2.40 -4.89
N PHE A 88 6.64 -1.98 -3.68
CA PHE A 88 5.28 -1.67 -3.27
C PHE A 88 5.22 -0.28 -2.63
N ALA A 89 4.07 0.40 -2.78
CA ALA A 89 3.88 1.72 -2.19
C ALA A 89 3.75 1.63 -0.67
N VAL A 90 4.48 2.49 0.05
CA VAL A 90 4.37 2.64 1.51
C VAL A 90 3.53 3.86 1.86
N GLY A 91 3.83 5.03 1.28
CA GLY A 91 3.12 6.25 1.64
C GLY A 91 3.34 6.69 3.09
N LEU A 92 2.40 7.47 3.62
CA LEU A 92 2.36 7.85 5.05
C LEU A 92 2.05 6.66 5.97
N PHE A 93 1.31 5.68 5.48
CA PHE A 93 0.95 4.49 6.24
C PHE A 93 0.67 3.32 5.30
N THR A 94 1.25 2.16 5.60
CA THR A 94 0.95 0.90 4.93
C THR A 94 0.91 -0.25 5.93
N GLN A 95 0.04 -1.22 5.67
CA GLN A 95 -0.03 -2.47 6.43
C GLN A 95 -0.02 -3.66 5.47
N ILE A 96 0.86 -4.63 5.73
CA ILE A 96 1.09 -5.79 4.85
C ILE A 96 1.01 -7.07 5.68
N SER A 97 0.25 -8.05 5.19
CA SER A 97 0.25 -9.40 5.74
C SER A 97 1.25 -10.27 4.99
N VAL A 98 2.11 -10.97 5.72
CA VAL A 98 3.06 -11.93 5.15
C VAL A 98 2.31 -13.23 4.88
N LEU A 99 2.04 -13.53 3.60
CA LEU A 99 1.25 -14.72 3.21
C LEU A 99 2.10 -15.99 3.18
N GLU A 100 3.31 -15.86 2.64
CA GLU A 100 4.28 -16.94 2.54
C GLU A 100 5.59 -16.47 3.17
N GLY A 101 6.19 -17.33 3.98
CA GLY A 101 7.48 -17.03 4.59
C GLY A 101 8.56 -17.06 3.52
N ILE A 102 9.03 -15.89 3.11
CA ILE A 102 10.29 -15.79 2.36
C ILE A 102 11.41 -16.15 3.36
N PRO A 103 12.35 -17.05 3.06
CA PRO A 103 13.47 -17.31 3.95
C PRO A 103 14.33 -16.05 4.10
N ASN A 104 14.37 -15.49 5.31
CA ASN A 104 15.16 -14.30 5.66
C ASN A 104 14.89 -13.08 4.75
N PRO A 105 13.64 -12.58 4.69
CA PRO A 105 13.34 -11.42 3.86
C PRO A 105 14.01 -10.19 4.46
N ILE A 106 14.70 -9.42 3.63
CA ILE A 106 15.27 -8.14 4.02
C ILE A 106 14.37 -7.04 3.46
N LEU A 107 13.57 -6.42 4.35
CA LEU A 107 12.80 -5.25 3.98
C LEU A 107 13.76 -4.05 3.81
N LYS A 108 13.70 -3.42 2.64
CA LYS A 108 14.39 -2.17 2.36
C LYS A 108 13.40 -1.09 1.93
N LEU A 109 13.68 0.15 2.33
CA LEU A 109 12.89 1.32 1.97
C LEU A 109 13.64 2.23 1.00
N TYR A 110 12.90 2.83 0.07
CA TYR A 110 13.45 3.64 -1.02
C TYR A 110 12.65 4.92 -1.24
N CYS A 111 13.32 5.95 -1.73
CA CYS A 111 12.72 7.12 -2.35
C CYS A 111 12.49 6.85 -3.83
N ALA A 112 11.25 6.97 -4.30
CA ALA A 112 10.92 6.83 -5.72
C ALA A 112 11.51 8.01 -6.50
N ASP A 113 12.62 7.80 -7.20
CA ASP A 113 13.20 8.76 -8.11
C ASP A 113 14.03 8.09 -9.22
N ILE A 114 14.23 8.81 -10.33
CA ILE A 114 14.99 8.36 -11.52
C ILE A 114 16.44 8.85 -11.51
N ASP A 115 16.77 9.81 -10.66
CA ASP A 115 18.14 10.18 -10.32
C ASP A 115 18.30 10.28 -8.79
N LYS A 116 19.53 10.46 -8.33
CA LYS A 116 19.81 10.57 -6.88
C LYS A 116 20.65 11.79 -6.52
N ASP A 117 21.33 12.37 -7.50
CA ASP A 117 22.47 13.25 -7.26
C ASP A 117 22.05 14.67 -6.83
N ASN A 118 20.80 15.03 -7.07
CA ASN A 118 20.20 16.33 -6.77
C ASN A 118 19.15 16.26 -5.63
N ASN A 119 19.01 15.09 -5.01
CA ASN A 119 18.02 14.84 -3.97
C ASN A 119 18.52 15.17 -2.57
N SER A 120 17.61 15.63 -1.71
CA SER A 120 17.94 15.93 -0.31
C SER A 120 16.76 15.74 0.63
N GLY A 121 17.03 15.79 1.94
CA GLY A 121 16.05 15.52 2.99
C GLY A 121 15.88 14.04 3.30
N SER A 122 15.04 13.75 4.30
CA SER A 122 14.77 12.40 4.75
C SER A 122 13.33 12.21 5.22
N ILE A 123 12.88 10.96 5.17
CA ILE A 123 11.63 10.47 5.76
C ILE A 123 12.00 9.48 6.87
N PHE A 124 11.43 9.67 8.06
CA PHE A 124 11.53 8.72 9.15
C PHE A 124 10.33 7.77 9.10
N ALA A 125 10.61 6.48 8.94
CA ALA A 125 9.62 5.42 8.95
C ALA A 125 9.69 4.64 10.26
N HIS A 126 8.55 4.51 10.93
CA HIS A 126 8.34 3.64 12.08
C HIS A 126 7.75 2.31 11.62
N ILE A 127 8.50 1.24 11.85
CA ILE A 127 8.11 -0.11 11.47
C ILE A 127 7.73 -0.89 12.73
N LYS A 128 6.56 -1.52 12.69
CA LYS A 128 6.08 -2.44 13.72
C LYS A 128 5.73 -3.75 13.06
N VAL A 129 6.30 -4.83 13.57
CA VAL A 129 5.89 -6.19 13.22
C VAL A 129 5.02 -6.73 14.33
N GLN A 130 3.81 -7.12 13.98
CA GLN A 130 2.91 -7.86 14.85
C GLN A 130 3.04 -9.32 14.49
N THR A 131 3.65 -10.09 15.39
CA THR A 131 3.78 -11.53 15.21
C THR A 131 2.49 -12.22 15.62
N ASN A 132 2.13 -13.28 14.90
CA ASN A 132 1.17 -14.28 15.39
C ASN A 132 -0.26 -13.77 15.69
N ARG A 133 -0.77 -12.82 14.90
CA ARG A 133 -2.23 -12.69 14.81
C ARG A 133 -2.73 -13.85 13.95
N LEU A 134 -3.70 -14.60 14.46
CA LEU A 134 -4.44 -15.63 13.73
C LEU A 134 -5.15 -15.01 12.53
N VAL A 135 -4.40 -14.66 11.48
CA VAL A 135 -4.92 -14.62 10.13
C VAL A 135 -4.82 -16.08 9.70
N PRO A 136 -5.93 -16.83 9.58
CA PRO A 136 -5.86 -18.21 9.12
C PRO A 136 -5.10 -18.19 7.81
N ASN A 137 -3.94 -18.85 7.77
CA ASN A 137 -3.10 -18.85 6.60
C ASN A 137 -3.88 -19.55 5.47
N GLY A 138 -4.45 -18.76 4.56
CA GLY A 138 -5.35 -19.24 3.52
C GLY A 138 -6.27 -18.14 3.01
N SER A 139 -6.61 -18.24 1.74
CA SER A 139 -7.72 -17.47 1.17
C SER A 139 -8.94 -17.65 2.08
N TYR A 140 -9.64 -16.56 2.44
CA TYR A 140 -10.94 -16.66 3.09
C TYR A 140 -11.88 -17.59 2.31
N LEU A 141 -11.67 -17.76 0.99
CA LEU A 141 -12.39 -18.72 0.16
C LEU A 141 -12.17 -20.20 0.54
N ARG A 142 -11.02 -20.53 1.14
CA ARG A 142 -10.59 -21.90 1.49
C ARG A 142 -10.73 -22.21 2.98
N THR A 143 -10.53 -21.22 3.86
CA THR A 143 -10.46 -21.42 5.31
C THR A 143 -11.63 -20.84 6.08
N ALA A 144 -12.50 -20.05 5.44
CA ALA A 144 -13.75 -19.59 6.03
C ALA A 144 -14.94 -20.42 5.53
N ARG A 145 -15.97 -20.53 6.35
CA ARG A 145 -17.27 -21.14 6.04
C ARG A 145 -18.38 -20.19 6.45
N ASN A 146 -19.53 -20.26 5.78
CA ASN A 146 -20.68 -19.39 6.03
C ASN A 146 -20.36 -17.89 5.86
N VAL A 147 -19.54 -17.55 4.87
CA VAL A 147 -19.17 -16.16 4.57
C VAL A 147 -20.40 -15.40 4.07
N LYS A 148 -20.69 -14.28 4.74
CA LYS A 148 -21.75 -13.33 4.41
C LYS A 148 -21.13 -11.96 4.19
N ILE A 149 -21.45 -11.33 3.08
CA ILE A 149 -20.98 -10.00 2.69
C ILE A 149 -22.19 -9.08 2.71
N THR A 150 -22.10 -7.97 3.43
CA THR A 150 -23.16 -6.95 3.52
C THR A 150 -22.60 -5.65 2.95
N VAL A 151 -23.18 -5.15 1.86
CA VAL A 151 -22.85 -3.86 1.27
C VAL A 151 -23.94 -2.88 1.69
N THR A 152 -23.54 -1.73 2.24
CA THR A 152 -24.42 -0.62 2.65
C THR A 152 -24.04 0.63 1.88
N ALA A 153 -25.02 1.41 1.43
CA ALA A 153 -24.81 2.68 0.75
C ALA A 153 -26.05 3.58 0.83
N GLU A 154 -25.87 4.87 0.57
CA GLU A 154 -26.96 5.76 0.17
C GLU A 154 -27.15 5.70 -1.34
N CYS A 155 -28.33 5.27 -1.78
CA CYS A 155 -28.65 5.14 -3.19
C CYS A 155 -29.68 6.19 -3.61
N ARG A 156 -29.44 6.77 -4.79
CA ARG A 156 -30.30 7.79 -5.37
C ARG A 156 -31.53 7.15 -6.01
N LYS A 157 -32.71 7.66 -5.67
CA LYS A 157 -34.00 7.33 -6.27
C LYS A 157 -34.19 8.07 -7.60
N LEU A 158 -35.21 7.66 -8.37
CA LEU A 158 -35.64 8.31 -9.60
C LEU A 158 -36.12 9.75 -9.36
N ASP A 159 -36.70 10.02 -8.19
CA ASP A 159 -37.10 11.39 -7.79
C ASP A 159 -35.91 12.28 -7.39
N GLY A 160 -34.69 11.72 -7.39
CA GLY A 160 -33.46 12.41 -7.07
C GLY A 160 -33.10 12.45 -5.59
N THR A 161 -33.98 12.00 -4.70
CA THR A 161 -33.69 11.85 -3.26
C THR A 161 -32.79 10.64 -3.01
N PHE A 162 -32.22 10.54 -1.81
CA PHE A 162 -31.35 9.43 -1.41
C PHE A 162 -32.00 8.63 -0.28
N GLN A 163 -31.69 7.35 -0.20
CA GLN A 163 -32.01 6.52 0.96
C GLN A 163 -30.88 5.55 1.26
N GLU A 164 -30.70 5.23 2.54
CA GLU A 164 -29.85 4.13 2.95
C GLU A 164 -30.47 2.80 2.51
N THR A 165 -29.62 1.91 2.00
CA THR A 165 -30.01 0.58 1.57
C THR A 165 -28.85 -0.39 1.80
N SER A 166 -29.18 -1.67 1.90
CA SER A 166 -28.17 -2.73 2.02
C SER A 166 -28.51 -3.92 1.15
N VAL A 167 -27.50 -4.57 0.60
CA VAL A 167 -27.62 -5.88 -0.06
C VAL A 167 -26.66 -6.87 0.58
N GLU A 168 -27.14 -8.09 0.80
CA GLU A 168 -26.35 -9.16 1.38
C GLU A 168 -26.20 -10.32 0.41
N TYR A 169 -24.99 -10.85 0.28
CA TYR A 169 -24.73 -12.04 -0.51
C TYR A 169 -23.66 -12.95 0.09
N THR A 170 -23.73 -14.22 -0.27
CA THR A 170 -22.78 -15.25 0.16
C THR A 170 -21.58 -15.31 -0.78
N GLN A 171 -20.53 -16.02 -0.36
CA GLN A 171 -19.40 -16.33 -1.23
C GLN A 171 -19.81 -17.06 -2.52
N VAL A 172 -20.80 -17.96 -2.47
CA VAL A 172 -21.27 -18.70 -3.66
C VAL A 172 -21.99 -17.78 -4.63
N GLU A 173 -22.80 -16.85 -4.12
CA GLU A 173 -23.46 -15.85 -4.94
C GLU A 173 -22.44 -14.88 -5.53
N ALA A 174 -21.41 -14.47 -4.78
CA ALA A 174 -20.35 -13.56 -5.25
C ALA A 174 -19.62 -14.09 -6.50
N GLN A 175 -19.44 -15.40 -6.64
CA GLN A 175 -18.80 -16.02 -7.81
C GLN A 175 -19.60 -15.86 -9.11
N ASN A 176 -20.91 -15.65 -9.00
CA ASN A 176 -21.83 -15.54 -10.12
C ASN A 176 -22.44 -14.13 -10.23
N LEU A 177 -22.15 -13.24 -9.28
CA LEU A 177 -22.65 -11.88 -9.25
C LEU A 177 -21.92 -11.06 -10.31
N LYS A 178 -22.67 -10.52 -11.28
CA LYS A 178 -22.07 -9.66 -12.31
C LYS A 178 -21.87 -8.24 -11.80
N ASP A 179 -22.82 -7.74 -11.02
CA ASP A 179 -22.80 -6.37 -10.53
C ASP A 179 -23.67 -6.20 -9.26
N ILE A 180 -23.53 -5.05 -8.60
CA ILE A 180 -24.45 -4.56 -7.57
C ILE A 180 -25.06 -3.27 -8.11
N ILE A 181 -26.34 -3.32 -8.47
CA ILE A 181 -27.03 -2.23 -9.16
C ILE A 181 -27.95 -1.46 -8.22
N ASN A 182 -28.10 -0.16 -8.48
CA ASN A 182 -29.09 0.67 -7.83
C ASN A 182 -30.40 0.64 -8.64
N ILE A 183 -31.47 0.08 -8.08
CA ILE A 183 -32.82 0.11 -8.64
C ILE A 183 -33.66 1.05 -7.79
N ASP A 184 -33.84 2.29 -8.26
CA ASP A 184 -34.66 3.32 -7.61
C ASP A 184 -34.37 3.50 -6.10
N GLY A 185 -33.08 3.65 -5.77
CA GLY A 185 -32.61 3.81 -4.40
C GLY A 185 -32.41 2.48 -3.65
N VAL A 186 -32.60 1.32 -4.28
CA VAL A 186 -32.43 0.00 -3.64
C VAL A 186 -31.24 -0.74 -4.24
N LEU A 187 -30.25 -1.05 -3.42
CA LEU A 187 -29.13 -1.91 -3.82
C LEU A 187 -29.63 -3.32 -4.09
N THR A 188 -29.37 -3.82 -5.30
CA THR A 188 -29.87 -5.11 -5.78
C THR A 188 -28.74 -5.90 -6.43
N LYS A 189 -28.77 -7.23 -6.29
CA LYS A 189 -27.82 -8.14 -6.97
C LYS A 189 -28.11 -8.14 -8.47
N GLY A 190 -27.14 -7.71 -9.29
CA GLY A 190 -27.17 -7.86 -10.73
C GLY A 190 -26.76 -9.28 -11.13
N LEU A 191 -27.75 -10.11 -11.48
CA LEU A 191 -27.56 -11.47 -12.00
C LEU A 191 -27.21 -11.49 -13.50
#